data_AF-A0A966VEK1-F1
#
_entry.id   AF-A0A966VEK1-F1
#
_cell.length_a   1.000
_cell.length_b   1.000
_cell.length_c   1.000
_cell.angle_alpha   90.00
_cell.angle_beta   90.00
_cell.angle_gamma   90.00
#
_symmetry.space_group_name_H-M   'P 1'
#
loop_
_entity.id
_entity.type
_entity.pdbx_description
1 polymer ?
#
loop_
_entity_poly.entity_id
_entity_poly.type
_entity_poly.pdbx_seq_one_letter_code
_entity_poly.pdbx_strand_id
1 'polypeptide(L)'
;MCIRDSVVDDRLMEITHVIRAEEWISSTPKHVILYQAFGWPQPKWCHMPLLRNADRSKISKRKNPVSLSYYRRAGILPEALINFLALMGWSFGNDIELFSVRQMMEKFEFSGINLGGPVFDLVKLTWMNQTYMHKMDDERFAGYLREEIFSPQYLKALKPLVLERMSRFEQFVDHNSFFFNGALDYKALDIIPKGKTPDELSLMLGQLVELLDELYEWDSAHLQGLVEKHKDEIKWKPKDYFLTLRMITTGRKDSPPLFETLAVLGREMVRFRIRDYMNHLAATSIATPHA
;
A
#
# COMPACT_ATOMS: atom_id res chain seq x y z
N MET A 1 -22.29 -16.32 9.64
CA MET A 1 -21.53 -17.57 9.44
C MET A 1 -20.22 -17.53 10.25
N CYS A 2 -19.37 -16.53 10.07
CA CYS A 2 -18.04 -16.40 10.74
C CYS A 2 -17.90 -16.53 12.28
N ILE A 3 -18.93 -16.26 13.09
CA ILE A 3 -18.78 -16.27 14.56
C ILE A 3 -18.71 -17.70 15.13
N ARG A 4 -19.38 -18.67 14.49
CA ARG A 4 -19.45 -20.05 15.00
C ARG A 4 -18.15 -20.79 14.79
N ASP A 5 -17.55 -20.64 13.62
CA ASP A 5 -16.34 -21.36 13.23
C ASP A 5 -15.15 -20.94 14.11
N SER A 6 -14.99 -19.62 14.35
CA SER A 6 -13.92 -19.09 15.19
C SER A 6 -13.94 -19.59 16.64
N VAL A 7 -15.10 -19.77 17.28
CA VAL A 7 -15.15 -20.26 18.68
C VAL A 7 -14.73 -21.72 18.79
N VAL A 8 -15.13 -22.53 17.82
CA VAL A 8 -14.76 -23.95 17.78
C VAL A 8 -13.26 -24.07 17.51
N ASP A 9 -12.74 -23.32 16.53
CA ASP A 9 -11.31 -23.31 16.20
C ASP A 9 -10.46 -22.82 17.38
N ASP A 10 -10.85 -21.71 18.02
CA ASP A 10 -10.15 -21.17 19.19
C ASP A 10 -10.06 -22.23 20.32
N ARG A 11 -11.13 -23.02 20.51
CA ARG A 11 -11.14 -24.10 21.50
C ARG A 11 -10.24 -25.27 21.11
N LEU A 12 -10.29 -25.71 19.86
CA LEU A 12 -9.51 -26.84 19.35
C LEU A 12 -8.02 -26.51 19.26
N MET A 13 -7.67 -25.24 19.04
CA MET A 13 -6.31 -24.73 19.03
C MET A 13 -5.84 -24.21 20.40
N GLU A 14 -6.66 -24.37 21.44
CA GLU A 14 -6.33 -24.01 22.83
C GLU A 14 -5.92 -22.54 23.02
N ILE A 15 -6.60 -21.63 22.32
CA ILE A 15 -6.33 -20.20 22.39
C ILE A 15 -6.65 -19.67 23.80
N THR A 16 -5.64 -19.09 24.46
CA THR A 16 -5.76 -18.56 25.83
C THR A 16 -6.07 -17.07 25.88
N HIS A 17 -5.66 -16.31 24.86
CA HIS A 17 -5.85 -14.87 24.74
C HIS A 17 -6.29 -14.54 23.32
N VAL A 18 -7.46 -13.90 23.17
CA VAL A 18 -7.96 -13.40 21.89
C VAL A 18 -7.72 -11.91 21.83
N ILE A 19 -6.75 -11.49 21.00
CA ILE A 19 -6.41 -10.09 20.74
C ILE A 19 -6.99 -9.70 19.38
N ARG A 20 -7.88 -8.71 19.35
CA ARG A 20 -8.56 -8.28 18.11
C ARG A 20 -8.85 -6.79 18.09
N ALA A 21 -9.18 -6.24 16.94
CA ALA A 21 -9.58 -4.84 16.84
C ALA A 21 -10.88 -4.55 17.61
N GLU A 22 -11.00 -3.33 18.15
CA GLU A 22 -12.18 -2.86 18.90
C GLU A 22 -13.48 -2.91 18.08
N GLU A 23 -13.41 -2.92 16.75
CA GLU A 23 -14.59 -3.09 15.89
C GLU A 23 -15.34 -4.42 16.17
N TRP A 24 -14.65 -5.42 16.71
CA TRP A 24 -15.21 -6.71 17.08
C TRP A 24 -15.79 -6.74 18.50
N ILE A 25 -15.72 -5.66 19.27
CA ILE A 25 -16.18 -5.63 20.67
C ILE A 25 -17.66 -5.99 20.79
N SER A 26 -18.49 -5.51 19.85
CA SER A 26 -19.93 -5.75 19.77
C SER A 26 -20.29 -7.22 19.55
N SER A 27 -19.37 -8.01 18.97
CA SER A 27 -19.56 -9.44 18.76
C SER A 27 -19.20 -10.27 19.99
N THR A 28 -18.32 -9.79 20.87
CA THR A 28 -17.78 -10.53 22.03
C THR A 28 -18.85 -11.18 22.90
N PRO A 29 -19.95 -10.50 23.27
CA PRO A 29 -21.00 -11.12 24.07
C PRO A 29 -21.58 -12.40 23.46
N LYS A 30 -21.64 -12.48 22.12
CA LYS A 30 -22.09 -13.69 21.41
C LYS A 30 -21.09 -14.83 21.56
N HIS A 31 -19.78 -14.55 21.47
CA HIS A 31 -18.75 -15.57 21.71
C HIS A 31 -18.80 -16.07 23.16
N VAL A 32 -18.92 -15.15 24.13
CA VAL A 32 -19.04 -15.49 25.56
C VAL A 32 -20.21 -16.44 25.82
N ILE A 33 -21.39 -16.15 25.28
CA ILE A 33 -22.58 -17.02 25.41
C ILE A 33 -22.33 -18.40 24.79
N LEU A 34 -21.63 -18.48 23.65
CA LEU A 34 -21.29 -19.76 23.02
C LEU A 34 -20.34 -20.59 23.90
N TYR A 35 -19.26 -19.99 24.41
CA TYR A 35 -18.35 -20.68 25.33
C TYR A 35 -19.10 -21.18 26.57
N GLN A 36 -20.01 -20.37 27.13
CA GLN A 36 -20.87 -20.76 28.26
C GLN A 36 -21.80 -21.93 27.91
N ALA A 37 -22.47 -21.87 26.74
CA ALA A 37 -23.39 -22.92 26.30
C ALA A 37 -22.70 -24.27 26.08
N PHE A 38 -21.46 -24.27 25.61
CA PHE A 38 -20.64 -25.47 25.48
C PHE A 38 -19.96 -25.93 26.77
N GLY A 39 -20.05 -25.14 27.86
CA GLY A 39 -19.33 -25.41 29.10
C GLY A 39 -17.81 -25.33 28.97
N TRP A 40 -17.30 -24.52 28.03
CA TRP A 40 -15.88 -24.38 27.75
C TRP A 40 -15.24 -23.21 28.53
N PRO A 41 -13.95 -23.32 28.91
CA PRO A 41 -13.23 -22.20 29.49
C PRO A 41 -13.10 -21.07 28.48
N GLN A 42 -13.34 -19.84 28.93
CA GLN A 42 -13.23 -18.65 28.06
C GLN A 42 -11.78 -18.18 27.95
N PRO A 43 -11.34 -17.72 26.77
CA PRO A 43 -10.08 -17.01 26.65
C PRO A 43 -10.16 -15.63 27.30
N LYS A 44 -9.01 -15.02 27.58
CA LYS A 44 -8.95 -13.60 27.92
C LYS A 44 -9.16 -12.78 26.66
N TRP A 45 -10.03 -11.79 26.73
CA TRP A 45 -10.34 -10.91 25.61
C TRP A 45 -9.54 -9.60 25.71
N CYS A 46 -8.85 -9.23 24.64
CA CYS A 46 -8.16 -7.95 24.52
C CYS A 46 -8.57 -7.28 23.21
N HIS A 47 -9.02 -6.03 23.29
CA HIS A 47 -9.47 -5.27 22.14
C HIS A 47 -8.54 -4.07 21.90
N MET A 48 -7.87 -4.06 20.77
CA MET A 48 -6.92 -3.02 20.36
C MET A 48 -7.66 -1.88 19.65
N PRO A 49 -7.31 -0.61 19.91
CA PRO A 49 -7.91 0.53 19.22
C PRO A 49 -7.61 0.51 17.72
N LEU A 50 -8.50 1.09 16.93
CA LEU A 50 -8.29 1.20 15.48
C LEU A 50 -7.25 2.25 15.14
N LEU A 51 -6.39 1.92 14.18
CA LEU A 51 -5.49 2.87 13.54
C LEU A 51 -6.29 3.94 12.78
N ARG A 52 -5.84 5.19 12.87
CA ARG A 52 -6.47 6.37 12.26
C ARG A 52 -5.53 7.06 11.27
N ASN A 53 -6.09 7.76 10.30
CA ASN A 53 -5.33 8.69 9.45
C ASN A 53 -4.98 9.97 10.23
N ALA A 54 -4.17 10.86 9.64
CA ALA A 54 -3.83 12.16 10.21
C ALA A 54 -5.06 13.02 10.56
N ASP A 55 -6.14 12.90 9.80
CA ASP A 55 -7.43 13.58 10.04
C ASP A 55 -8.33 12.86 11.07
N ARG A 56 -7.80 11.86 11.78
CA ARG A 56 -8.50 11.00 12.76
C ARG A 56 -9.60 10.10 12.20
N SER A 57 -9.81 10.08 10.88
CA SER A 57 -10.71 9.11 10.22
C SER A 57 -10.10 7.70 10.22
N LYS A 58 -10.93 6.65 10.09
CA LYS A 58 -10.45 5.26 10.01
C LYS A 58 -9.49 5.10 8.82
N ILE A 59 -8.39 4.38 9.02
CA ILE A 59 -7.51 4.02 7.90
C ILE A 59 -8.31 3.31 6.81
N SER A 60 -8.12 3.76 5.58
CA SER A 60 -8.72 3.15 4.41
C SER A 60 -7.73 3.10 3.26
N LYS A 61 -7.93 2.14 2.36
CA LYS A 61 -7.17 2.00 1.10
C LYS A 61 -7.23 3.25 0.21
N ARG A 62 -8.17 4.17 0.49
CA ARG A 62 -8.41 5.38 -0.30
C ARG A 62 -7.43 6.50 0.01
N LYS A 63 -7.01 6.64 1.28
CA LYS A 63 -6.18 7.75 1.74
C LYS A 63 -4.71 7.38 1.91
N ASN A 64 -4.44 6.17 2.38
CA ASN A 64 -3.08 5.70 2.64
C ASN A 64 -2.84 4.33 1.99
N PRO A 65 -1.61 4.05 1.51
CA PRO A 65 -1.22 2.70 1.16
C PRO A 65 -1.26 1.83 2.42
N VAL A 66 -2.19 0.87 2.48
CA VAL A 66 -2.32 -0.03 3.65
C VAL A 66 -1.66 -1.39 3.42
N SER A 67 -1.18 -1.64 2.20
CA SER A 67 -0.58 -2.91 1.82
C SER A 67 0.88 -2.98 2.28
N LEU A 68 1.26 -4.08 2.94
CA LEU A 68 2.66 -4.34 3.30
C LEU A 68 3.57 -4.40 2.06
N SER A 69 3.05 -4.90 0.94
CA SER A 69 3.78 -4.97 -0.32
C SER A 69 4.16 -3.60 -0.86
N TYR A 70 3.37 -2.56 -0.56
CA TYR A 70 3.73 -1.18 -0.87
C TYR A 70 4.96 -0.74 -0.07
N TYR A 71 4.93 -0.89 1.25
CA TYR A 71 6.01 -0.46 2.15
C TYR A 71 7.33 -1.18 1.84
N ARG A 72 7.28 -2.49 1.58
CA ARG A 72 8.44 -3.27 1.14
C ARG A 72 9.06 -2.66 -0.11
N ARG A 73 8.24 -2.38 -1.14
CA ARG A 73 8.71 -1.77 -2.39
C ARG A 73 9.20 -0.35 -2.25
N ALA A 74 8.64 0.41 -1.31
CA ALA A 74 9.10 1.76 -1.00
C ALA A 74 10.45 1.78 -0.25
N GLY A 75 11.02 0.61 0.09
CA GLY A 75 12.27 0.53 0.85
C GLY A 75 12.09 0.76 2.35
N ILE A 76 10.88 0.57 2.87
CA ILE A 76 10.65 0.58 4.32
C ILE A 76 11.07 -0.76 4.90
N LEU A 77 12.02 -0.70 5.82
CA LEU A 77 12.63 -1.84 6.46
C LEU A 77 11.64 -2.55 7.39
N PRO A 78 11.68 -3.89 7.44
CA PRO A 78 10.75 -4.65 8.29
C PRO A 78 10.90 -4.28 9.76
N GLU A 79 12.12 -4.06 10.26
CA GLU A 79 12.33 -3.64 11.65
C GLU A 79 11.75 -2.25 11.96
N ALA A 80 11.85 -1.31 11.00
CA ALA A 80 11.30 0.02 11.14
C ALA A 80 9.77 -0.02 11.18
N LEU A 81 9.16 -0.81 10.28
CA LEU A 81 7.72 -0.99 10.23
C LEU A 81 7.18 -1.69 11.49
N ILE A 82 7.85 -2.73 11.98
CA ILE A 82 7.44 -3.44 13.21
C ILE A 82 7.54 -2.51 14.42
N ASN A 83 8.66 -1.79 14.58
CA ASN A 83 8.82 -0.82 15.67
C ASN A 83 7.76 0.27 15.59
N PHE A 84 7.49 0.80 14.39
CA PHE A 84 6.45 1.81 14.18
C PHE A 84 5.06 1.29 14.56
N LEU A 85 4.68 0.08 14.10
CA LEU A 85 3.39 -0.53 14.44
C LEU A 85 3.27 -0.83 15.93
N ALA A 86 4.35 -1.23 16.59
CA ALA A 86 4.37 -1.42 18.03
C ALA A 86 4.05 -0.12 18.77
N LEU A 87 4.67 1.00 18.39
CA LEU A 87 4.41 2.33 18.97
C LEU A 87 2.98 2.83 18.78
N MET A 88 2.25 2.33 17.78
CA MET A 88 0.85 2.70 17.59
C MET A 88 -0.03 2.12 18.70
N GLY A 89 0.24 0.89 19.14
CA GLY A 89 -0.59 0.23 20.15
C GLY A 89 -0.01 0.24 21.56
N TRP A 90 1.30 0.49 21.70
CA TRP A 90 2.05 0.17 22.91
C TRP A 90 3.21 1.15 23.12
N SER A 91 3.55 1.44 24.38
CA SER A 91 4.70 2.26 24.74
C SER A 91 5.82 1.41 25.34
N PHE A 92 7.06 1.63 24.87
CA PHE A 92 8.25 1.04 25.48
C PHE A 92 8.54 1.63 26.87
N GLY A 93 8.03 2.83 27.16
CA GLY A 93 8.34 3.62 28.34
C GLY A 93 9.60 4.47 28.17
N ASN A 94 9.80 5.42 29.10
CA ASN A 94 10.95 6.34 29.14
C ASN A 94 11.22 7.09 27.81
N ASP A 95 10.16 7.44 27.07
CA ASP A 95 10.22 8.10 25.77
C ASP A 95 11.10 7.38 24.72
N ILE A 96 11.29 6.06 24.88
CA ILE A 96 12.05 5.25 23.93
C ILE A 96 11.17 4.94 22.72
N GLU A 97 11.55 5.49 21.57
CA GLU A 97 10.85 5.25 20.31
C GLU A 97 11.55 4.23 19.40
N LEU A 98 12.84 3.97 19.60
CA LEU A 98 13.63 3.09 18.75
C LEU A 98 14.06 1.84 19.52
N PHE A 99 13.59 0.69 19.08
CA PHE A 99 13.89 -0.60 19.70
C PHE A 99 13.77 -1.75 18.70
N SER A 100 14.61 -2.77 18.89
CA SER A 100 14.51 -4.02 18.13
C SER A 100 13.26 -4.83 18.52
N VAL A 101 12.84 -5.73 17.63
CA VAL A 101 11.76 -6.70 17.92
C VAL A 101 12.08 -7.53 19.16
N ARG A 102 13.35 -7.90 19.37
CA ARG A 102 13.80 -8.62 20.56
C ARG A 102 13.58 -7.82 21.84
N GLN A 103 14.01 -6.55 21.85
CA GLN A 103 13.79 -5.66 22.99
C GLN A 103 12.30 -5.44 23.27
N MET A 104 11.48 -5.33 22.21
CA MET A 104 10.02 -5.29 22.34
C MET A 104 9.51 -6.54 23.04
N MET A 105 9.88 -7.74 22.59
CA MET A 105 9.44 -9.00 23.19
C MET A 105 9.85 -9.14 24.65
N GLU A 106 11.07 -8.71 25.01
CA GLU A 106 11.58 -8.75 26.38
C GLU A 106 10.86 -7.77 27.32
N LYS A 107 10.35 -6.65 26.78
CA LYS A 107 9.72 -5.58 27.56
C LYS A 107 8.19 -5.57 27.48
N PHE A 108 7.59 -6.33 26.57
CA PHE A 108 6.17 -6.24 26.27
C PHE A 108 5.31 -6.63 27.47
N GLU A 109 4.42 -5.72 27.84
CA GLU A 109 3.36 -5.94 28.81
C GLU A 109 2.06 -5.29 28.33
N PHE A 110 0.92 -5.96 28.57
CA PHE A 110 -0.40 -5.45 28.21
C PHE A 110 -0.74 -4.11 28.89
N SER A 111 -0.15 -3.83 30.06
CA SER A 111 -0.27 -2.56 30.78
C SER A 111 0.25 -1.36 29.97
N GLY A 112 1.20 -1.58 29.05
CA GLY A 112 1.76 -0.56 28.17
C GLY A 112 0.90 -0.25 26.94
N ILE A 113 -0.25 -0.90 26.77
CA ILE A 113 -1.15 -0.67 25.63
C ILE A 113 -1.91 0.64 25.83
N ASN A 114 -1.88 1.49 24.80
CA ASN A 114 -2.62 2.74 24.77
C ASN A 114 -4.03 2.53 24.21
N LEU A 115 -5.05 3.11 24.85
CA LEU A 115 -6.46 3.01 24.41
C LEU A 115 -6.87 4.10 23.41
N GLY A 116 -6.02 5.08 23.16
CA GLY A 116 -6.26 6.12 22.15
C GLY A 116 -6.20 5.51 20.75
N GLY A 117 -6.96 6.06 19.79
CA GLY A 117 -6.86 5.67 18.39
C GLY A 117 -5.59 6.22 17.76
N PRO A 118 -4.53 5.42 17.57
CA PRO A 118 -3.24 5.94 17.14
C PRO A 118 -3.29 6.44 15.70
N VAL A 119 -2.58 7.53 15.45
CA VAL A 119 -2.47 8.13 14.13
C VAL A 119 -1.32 7.47 13.37
N PHE A 120 -1.63 6.90 12.21
CA PHE A 120 -0.65 6.34 11.30
C PHE A 120 0.07 7.47 10.56
N ASP A 121 1.20 7.88 11.14
CA ASP A 121 2.03 8.97 10.65
C ASP A 121 3.17 8.46 9.76
N LEU A 122 3.03 8.71 8.45
CA LEU A 122 4.06 8.37 7.46
C LEU A 122 5.36 9.17 7.63
N VAL A 123 5.30 10.39 8.18
CA VAL A 123 6.50 11.20 8.46
C VAL A 123 7.32 10.53 9.55
N LYS A 124 6.66 10.10 10.64
CA LYS A 124 7.31 9.34 11.72
C LYS A 124 7.88 8.02 11.21
N LEU A 125 7.12 7.24 10.43
CA LEU A 125 7.61 6.00 9.83
C LEU A 125 8.86 6.24 8.97
N THR A 126 8.86 7.31 8.16
CA THR A 126 9.99 7.67 7.29
C THR A 126 11.23 8.03 8.10
N TRP A 127 11.08 8.83 9.17
CA TRP A 127 12.16 9.16 10.09
C TRP A 127 12.74 7.91 10.78
N MET A 128 11.88 7.02 11.28
CA MET A 128 12.31 5.76 11.88
C MET A 128 13.07 4.93 10.85
N ASN A 129 12.52 4.78 9.65
CA ASN A 129 13.15 4.03 8.58
C ASN A 129 14.55 4.56 8.25
N GLN A 130 14.70 5.88 8.10
CA GLN A 130 15.99 6.52 7.89
C GLN A 130 16.97 6.20 9.02
N THR A 131 16.51 6.22 10.27
CA THR A 131 17.36 5.89 11.43
C THR A 131 17.81 4.43 11.42
N TYR A 132 16.95 3.50 11.00
CA TYR A 132 17.33 2.10 10.82
C TYR A 132 18.29 1.91 9.65
N MET A 133 18.08 2.61 8.53
CA MET A 133 19.00 2.58 7.38
C MET A 133 20.42 3.06 7.76
N HIS A 134 20.53 4.13 8.56
CA HIS A 134 21.83 4.63 9.03
C HIS A 134 22.58 3.67 9.97
N LYS A 135 21.87 2.72 10.58
CA LYS A 135 22.47 1.69 11.44
C LYS A 135 22.91 0.45 10.67
N MET A 136 22.61 0.37 9.37
CA MET A 136 23.04 -0.74 8.52
C MET A 136 24.53 -0.63 8.23
N ASP A 137 25.20 -1.77 8.13
CA ASP A 137 26.53 -1.82 7.53
C ASP A 137 26.44 -1.82 5.98
N ASP A 138 27.59 -1.61 5.35
CA ASP A 138 27.70 -1.48 3.90
C ASP A 138 27.24 -2.75 3.16
N GLU A 139 27.52 -3.94 3.73
CA GLU A 139 27.13 -5.22 3.15
C GLU A 139 25.61 -5.41 3.19
N ARG A 140 24.97 -5.09 4.31
CA ARG A 140 23.51 -5.13 4.45
C ARG A 140 22.83 -4.14 3.53
N PHE A 141 23.37 -2.93 3.40
CA PHE A 141 22.85 -1.92 2.47
C PHE A 141 22.95 -2.38 1.02
N ALA A 142 24.12 -2.83 0.58
CA ALA A 142 24.34 -3.32 -0.78
C ALA A 142 23.51 -4.58 -1.09
N GLY A 143 23.41 -5.49 -0.11
CA GLY A 143 22.55 -6.68 -0.17
C GLY A 143 21.09 -6.30 -0.36
N TYR A 144 20.57 -5.36 0.43
CA TYR A 144 19.19 -4.88 0.31
C TYR A 144 18.89 -4.33 -1.09
N LEU A 145 19.77 -3.49 -1.64
CA LEU A 145 19.60 -2.98 -3.00
C LEU A 145 19.58 -4.11 -4.04
N ARG A 146 20.48 -5.09 -3.93
CA ARG A 146 20.59 -6.20 -4.89
C ARG A 146 19.42 -7.19 -4.81
N GLU A 147 18.93 -7.46 -3.60
CA GLU A 147 17.95 -8.52 -3.35
C GLU A 147 16.51 -8.03 -3.38
N GLU A 148 16.25 -6.79 -2.97
CA GLU A 148 14.90 -6.24 -2.86
C GLU A 148 14.59 -5.26 -4.00
N ILE A 149 15.47 -4.30 -4.29
CA ILE A 149 15.23 -3.26 -5.30
C ILE A 149 15.57 -3.74 -6.71
N PHE A 150 16.75 -4.35 -6.88
CA PHE A 150 17.28 -4.87 -8.14
C PHE A 150 17.29 -6.40 -8.17
N SER A 151 16.28 -7.02 -7.56
CA SER A 151 16.20 -8.47 -7.45
C SER A 151 16.36 -9.16 -8.81
N PRO A 152 17.09 -10.29 -8.90
CA PRO A 152 17.26 -11.00 -10.16
C PRO A 152 15.93 -11.33 -10.85
N GLN A 153 14.89 -11.63 -10.07
CA GLN A 153 13.53 -11.89 -10.54
C GLN A 153 12.93 -10.64 -11.19
N TYR A 154 13.06 -9.47 -10.54
CA TYR A 154 12.54 -8.21 -11.08
C TYR A 154 13.27 -7.79 -12.36
N LEU A 155 14.60 -7.90 -12.38
CA LEU A 155 15.40 -7.61 -13.56
C LEU A 155 15.08 -8.54 -14.74
N LYS A 156 14.82 -9.82 -14.49
CA LYS A 156 14.36 -10.77 -15.52
C LYS A 156 13.01 -10.38 -16.12
N ALA A 157 12.08 -9.90 -15.28
CA ALA A 157 10.78 -9.41 -15.73
C ALA A 157 10.87 -8.10 -16.53
N LEU A 158 11.81 -7.22 -16.17
CA LEU A 158 12.07 -5.96 -16.90
C LEU A 158 12.76 -6.20 -18.25
N LYS A 159 13.67 -7.17 -18.34
CA LYS A 159 14.49 -7.46 -19.53
C LYS A 159 13.72 -7.35 -20.87
N PRO A 160 12.58 -8.04 -21.09
CA PRO A 160 11.87 -7.97 -22.36
C PRO A 160 11.33 -6.57 -22.70
N LEU A 161 11.06 -5.74 -21.70
CA LEU A 161 10.49 -4.39 -21.88
C LEU A 161 11.53 -3.33 -22.17
N VAL A 162 12.72 -3.50 -21.58
CA VAL A 162 13.76 -2.46 -21.59
C VAL A 162 14.76 -2.64 -22.72
N LEU A 163 15.08 -3.88 -23.10
CA LEU A 163 16.16 -4.18 -24.04
C LEU A 163 15.94 -3.61 -25.44
N GLU A 164 14.71 -3.59 -25.94
CA GLU A 164 14.40 -3.03 -27.26
C GLU A 164 14.62 -1.50 -27.32
N ARG A 165 14.73 -0.86 -26.15
CA ARG A 165 14.75 0.60 -25.99
C ARG A 165 16.10 1.13 -25.51
N MET A 166 17.13 0.28 -25.50
CA MET A 166 18.48 0.64 -25.11
C MET A 166 19.51 -0.04 -26.01
N SER A 167 20.58 0.69 -26.34
CA SER A 167 21.75 0.15 -27.04
C SER A 167 22.97 0.02 -26.13
N ARG A 168 22.93 0.64 -24.94
CA ARG A 168 24.00 0.64 -23.94
C ARG A 168 23.41 0.59 -22.52
N PHE A 169 24.08 -0.08 -21.58
CA PHE A 169 23.59 -0.20 -20.19
C PHE A 169 23.54 1.13 -19.42
N GLU A 170 24.36 2.11 -19.78
CA GLU A 170 24.31 3.47 -19.20
C GLU A 170 22.94 4.16 -19.38
N GLN A 171 22.19 3.78 -20.42
CA GLN A 171 20.85 4.32 -20.69
C GLN A 171 19.77 3.71 -19.77
N PHE A 172 20.10 2.65 -19.02
CA PHE A 172 19.11 1.90 -18.26
C PHE A 172 18.39 2.78 -17.23
N VAL A 173 19.13 3.57 -16.45
CA VAL A 173 18.54 4.40 -15.39
C VAL A 173 17.64 5.47 -15.99
N ASP A 174 18.13 6.21 -16.99
CA ASP A 174 17.38 7.32 -17.60
C ASP A 174 16.09 6.85 -18.27
N HIS A 175 16.10 5.67 -18.91
CA HIS A 175 14.92 5.15 -19.60
C HIS A 175 13.93 4.45 -18.66
N ASN A 176 14.41 3.89 -17.54
CA ASN A 176 13.63 2.94 -16.74
C ASN A 176 13.45 3.35 -15.27
N SER A 177 13.89 4.55 -14.87
CA SER A 177 13.76 5.05 -13.49
C SER A 177 12.33 5.00 -12.93
N PHE A 178 11.31 5.15 -13.79
CA PHE A 178 9.91 5.06 -13.38
C PHE A 178 9.51 3.65 -12.89
N PHE A 179 10.29 2.60 -13.10
CA PHE A 179 10.01 1.29 -12.47
C PHE A 179 10.39 1.26 -10.98
N PHE A 180 11.33 2.13 -10.58
CA PHE A 180 11.90 2.17 -9.23
C PHE A 180 11.36 3.32 -8.37
N ASN A 181 10.78 4.34 -8.99
CA ASN A 181 10.22 5.48 -8.27
C ASN A 181 8.86 5.16 -7.63
N GLY A 182 8.52 5.80 -6.51
CA GLY A 182 7.16 5.79 -5.98
C GLY A 182 6.28 6.79 -6.72
N ALA A 183 6.19 7.98 -6.16
CA ALA A 183 5.55 9.14 -6.77
C ALA A 183 6.32 9.59 -8.03
N LEU A 184 5.59 10.21 -8.95
CA LEU A 184 6.12 10.66 -10.24
C LEU A 184 5.93 12.17 -10.37
N ASP A 185 6.79 12.79 -11.19
CA ASP A 185 6.62 14.19 -11.56
C ASP A 185 5.79 14.30 -12.85
N TYR A 186 4.68 15.04 -12.77
CA TYR A 186 3.75 15.26 -13.87
C TYR A 186 3.86 16.66 -14.48
N LYS A 187 4.69 17.56 -13.93
CA LYS A 187 4.71 19.00 -14.29
C LYS A 187 4.88 19.28 -15.78
N ALA A 188 5.65 18.45 -16.49
CA ALA A 188 5.93 18.60 -17.91
C ALA A 188 4.92 17.89 -18.83
N LEU A 189 3.83 17.34 -18.29
CA LEU A 189 2.87 16.51 -19.02
C LEU A 189 1.50 17.17 -19.09
N ASP A 190 0.99 17.28 -20.31
CA ASP A 190 -0.41 17.56 -20.56
C ASP A 190 -1.19 16.23 -20.50
N ILE A 191 -1.70 15.92 -19.30
CA ILE A 191 -2.32 14.61 -19.03
C ILE A 191 -3.80 14.59 -19.35
N ILE A 192 -4.50 15.71 -19.18
CA ILE A 192 -5.93 15.80 -19.44
C ILE A 192 -6.14 15.83 -20.96
N PRO A 193 -6.82 14.84 -21.57
CA PRO A 193 -7.01 14.84 -23.01
C PRO A 193 -7.80 16.06 -23.49
N LYS A 194 -7.52 16.51 -24.72
CA LYS A 194 -8.26 17.61 -25.34
C LYS A 194 -9.77 17.31 -25.37
N GLY A 195 -10.56 18.23 -24.86
CA GLY A 195 -12.02 18.08 -24.77
C GLY A 195 -12.49 17.25 -23.58
N LYS A 196 -11.60 16.94 -22.62
CA LYS A 196 -11.94 16.37 -21.32
C LYS A 196 -11.71 17.37 -20.19
N THR A 197 -12.46 17.21 -19.10
CA THR A 197 -12.31 18.02 -17.88
C THR A 197 -11.54 17.26 -16.78
N PRO A 198 -10.98 17.97 -15.79
CA PRO A 198 -10.43 17.34 -14.59
C PRO A 198 -11.41 16.40 -13.88
N ASP A 199 -12.70 16.77 -13.83
CA ASP A 199 -13.74 15.96 -13.19
C ASP A 199 -14.04 14.67 -13.96
N GLU A 200 -14.11 14.74 -15.30
CA GLU A 200 -14.25 13.54 -16.14
C GLU A 200 -13.06 12.59 -15.97
N LEU A 201 -11.85 13.14 -15.87
CA LEU A 201 -10.64 12.35 -15.64
C LEU A 201 -10.65 11.72 -14.24
N SER A 202 -10.98 12.50 -13.21
CA SER A 202 -11.09 12.01 -11.83
C SER A 202 -12.11 10.87 -11.70
N LEU A 203 -13.27 11.00 -12.36
CA LEU A 203 -14.28 9.96 -12.41
C LEU A 203 -13.76 8.69 -13.08
N MET A 204 -13.11 8.82 -14.26
CA MET A 204 -12.52 7.69 -14.98
C MET A 204 -11.49 6.95 -14.12
N LEU A 205 -10.62 7.68 -13.44
CA LEU A 205 -9.59 7.10 -12.58
C LEU A 205 -10.18 6.43 -11.34
N GLY A 206 -11.21 7.02 -10.75
CA GLY A 206 -11.94 6.44 -9.62
C GLY A 206 -12.56 5.08 -9.99
N GLN A 207 -13.29 5.03 -11.11
CA GLN A 207 -13.89 3.79 -11.63
C GLN A 207 -12.82 2.74 -11.96
N LEU A 208 -11.75 3.13 -12.65
CA LEU A 208 -10.66 2.21 -12.98
C LEU A 208 -10.01 1.61 -11.73
N VAL A 209 -9.76 2.43 -10.70
CA VAL A 209 -9.16 1.95 -9.44
C VAL A 209 -10.06 0.93 -8.74
N GLU A 210 -11.38 1.13 -8.74
CA GLU A 210 -12.32 0.16 -8.17
C GLU A 210 -12.28 -1.17 -8.92
N LEU A 211 -12.23 -1.14 -10.26
CA LEU A 211 -12.07 -2.36 -11.07
C LEU A 211 -10.74 -3.07 -10.80
N LEU A 212 -9.63 -2.32 -10.66
CA LEU A 212 -8.32 -2.87 -10.31
C LEU A 212 -8.25 -3.40 -8.86
N ASP A 213 -9.12 -2.92 -7.96
CA ASP A 213 -9.27 -3.42 -6.59
C ASP A 213 -9.96 -4.80 -6.56
N GLU A 214 -10.69 -5.17 -7.61
CA GLU A 214 -11.37 -6.47 -7.73
C GLU A 214 -10.57 -7.49 -8.56
N LEU A 215 -9.59 -7.03 -9.36
CA LEU A 215 -8.76 -7.91 -10.18
C LEU A 215 -7.86 -8.82 -9.33
N TYR A 216 -8.06 -10.14 -9.47
CA TYR A 216 -7.26 -11.17 -8.77
C TYR A 216 -5.97 -11.50 -9.53
N GLU A 217 -6.07 -11.83 -10.83
CA GLU A 217 -4.93 -12.16 -11.68
C GLU A 217 -4.27 -10.88 -12.21
N TRP A 218 -3.00 -10.66 -11.86
CA TRP A 218 -2.26 -9.45 -12.21
C TRP A 218 -1.20 -9.73 -13.29
N ASP A 219 -1.65 -9.92 -14.52
CA ASP A 219 -0.82 -10.04 -15.71
C ASP A 219 -1.30 -9.13 -16.85
N SER A 220 -0.52 -9.04 -17.92
CA SER A 220 -0.80 -8.12 -19.03
C SER A 220 -2.12 -8.43 -19.75
N ALA A 221 -2.51 -9.71 -19.88
CA ALA A 221 -3.71 -10.10 -20.60
C ALA A 221 -4.97 -9.72 -19.81
N HIS A 222 -5.00 -10.00 -18.51
CA HIS A 222 -6.11 -9.62 -17.64
C HIS A 222 -6.23 -8.10 -17.48
N LEU A 223 -5.10 -7.41 -17.34
CA LEU A 223 -5.07 -5.94 -17.31
C LEU A 223 -5.60 -5.34 -18.62
N GLN A 224 -5.17 -5.86 -19.77
CA GLN A 224 -5.65 -5.41 -21.06
C GLN A 224 -7.17 -5.60 -21.19
N GLY A 225 -7.68 -6.79 -20.90
CA GLY A 225 -9.11 -7.08 -21.02
C GLY A 225 -9.97 -6.17 -20.13
N LEU A 226 -9.55 -5.96 -18.87
CA LEU A 226 -10.26 -5.07 -17.94
C LEU A 226 -10.24 -3.61 -18.41
N VAL A 227 -9.07 -3.12 -18.81
CA VAL A 227 -8.90 -1.72 -19.20
C VAL A 227 -9.61 -1.42 -20.53
N GLU A 228 -9.56 -2.34 -21.50
CA GLU A 228 -10.27 -2.21 -22.78
C GLU A 228 -11.78 -2.17 -22.57
N LYS A 229 -12.32 -3.10 -21.77
CA LYS A 229 -13.73 -3.13 -21.42
C LYS A 229 -14.17 -1.81 -20.78
N HIS A 230 -13.44 -1.34 -19.78
CA HIS A 230 -13.78 -0.09 -19.09
C HIS A 230 -13.73 1.12 -20.04
N LYS A 231 -12.70 1.21 -20.90
CA LYS A 231 -12.60 2.25 -21.94
C LYS A 231 -13.84 2.27 -22.84
N ASP A 232 -14.32 1.09 -23.28
CA ASP A 232 -15.51 0.98 -24.14
C ASP A 232 -16.79 1.39 -23.41
N GLU A 233 -16.95 1.00 -22.15
CA GLU A 233 -18.10 1.38 -21.32
C GLU A 233 -18.23 2.90 -21.16
N ILE A 234 -17.11 3.60 -20.90
CA ILE A 234 -17.10 5.06 -20.75
C ILE A 234 -17.01 5.81 -22.09
N LYS A 235 -16.86 5.09 -23.21
CA LYS A 235 -16.78 5.63 -24.58
C LYS A 235 -15.64 6.63 -24.80
N TRP A 236 -14.50 6.44 -24.13
CA TRP A 236 -13.31 7.25 -24.38
C TRP A 236 -12.57 6.77 -25.62
N LYS A 237 -11.97 7.70 -26.38
CA LYS A 237 -11.14 7.35 -27.53
C LYS A 237 -9.92 6.54 -27.05
N PRO A 238 -9.54 5.44 -27.74
CA PRO A 238 -8.40 4.61 -27.33
C PRO A 238 -7.11 5.39 -27.09
N LYS A 239 -6.75 6.30 -27.99
CA LYS A 239 -5.55 7.13 -27.85
C LYS A 239 -5.57 7.96 -26.58
N ASP A 240 -6.69 8.62 -26.29
CA ASP A 240 -6.84 9.50 -25.14
C ASP A 240 -6.77 8.69 -23.84
N TYR A 241 -7.48 7.56 -23.78
CA TYR A 241 -7.49 6.69 -22.60
C TYR A 241 -6.11 6.11 -22.29
N PHE A 242 -5.49 5.41 -23.27
CA PHE A 242 -4.24 4.69 -23.03
C PHE A 242 -3.06 5.62 -22.81
N LEU A 243 -2.99 6.75 -23.52
CA LEU A 243 -1.94 7.73 -23.31
C LEU A 243 -2.05 8.38 -21.92
N THR A 244 -3.28 8.69 -21.48
CA THR A 244 -3.53 9.20 -20.12
C THR A 244 -3.09 8.21 -19.06
N LEU A 245 -3.53 6.96 -19.16
CA LEU A 245 -3.13 5.91 -18.21
C LEU A 245 -1.61 5.71 -18.20
N ARG A 246 -0.96 5.73 -19.37
CA ARG A 246 0.50 5.66 -19.47
C ARG A 246 1.17 6.82 -18.74
N MET A 247 0.77 8.05 -18.99
CA MET A 247 1.40 9.23 -18.37
C MET A 247 1.23 9.22 -16.85
N ILE A 248 0.05 8.83 -16.35
CA ILE A 248 -0.21 8.72 -14.91
C ILE A 248 0.65 7.61 -14.28
N THR A 249 0.77 6.47 -14.96
CA THR A 249 1.46 5.31 -14.39
C THR A 249 2.96 5.29 -14.63
N THR A 250 3.50 6.11 -15.53
CA THR A 250 4.94 6.12 -15.87
C THR A 250 5.60 7.50 -15.79
N GLY A 251 4.81 8.58 -15.76
CA GLY A 251 5.33 9.95 -15.82
C GLY A 251 5.91 10.28 -17.19
N ARG A 252 5.53 9.55 -18.24
CA ARG A 252 6.09 9.67 -19.59
C ARG A 252 5.01 9.48 -20.66
N LYS A 253 5.21 10.13 -21.81
CA LYS A 253 4.35 9.95 -23.01
C LYS A 253 4.68 8.65 -23.75
N ASP A 254 5.91 8.20 -23.64
CA ASP A 254 6.43 7.00 -24.28
C ASP A 254 7.01 6.07 -23.21
N SER A 255 6.68 4.78 -23.35
CA SER A 255 7.04 3.69 -22.43
C SER A 255 7.06 2.38 -23.22
N PRO A 256 7.57 1.28 -22.64
CA PRO A 256 7.29 -0.05 -23.18
C PRO A 256 5.78 -0.31 -23.30
N PRO A 257 5.37 -1.42 -23.94
CA PRO A 257 3.97 -1.84 -24.02
C PRO A 257 3.24 -1.66 -22.67
N LEU A 258 2.08 -1.00 -22.71
CA LEU A 258 1.45 -0.42 -21.52
C LEU A 258 1.09 -1.51 -20.51
N PHE A 259 0.43 -2.58 -20.94
CA PHE A 259 -0.10 -3.59 -20.03
C PHE A 259 0.99 -4.44 -19.39
N GLU A 260 2.04 -4.75 -20.13
CA GLU A 260 3.25 -5.40 -19.63
C GLU A 260 3.99 -4.49 -18.65
N THR A 261 4.03 -3.18 -18.93
CA THR A 261 4.56 -2.18 -18.00
C THR A 261 3.75 -2.16 -16.71
N LEU A 262 2.42 -2.17 -16.77
CA LEU A 262 1.54 -2.22 -15.59
C LEU A 262 1.68 -3.53 -14.81
N ALA A 263 1.85 -4.66 -15.51
CA ALA A 263 2.09 -5.96 -14.91
C ALA A 263 3.39 -5.96 -14.09
N VAL A 264 4.50 -5.47 -14.68
CA VAL A 264 5.80 -5.38 -14.00
C VAL A 264 5.81 -4.29 -12.92
N LEU A 265 5.14 -3.16 -13.14
CA LEU A 265 4.94 -2.17 -12.10
C LEU A 265 4.17 -2.75 -10.92
N GLY A 266 3.31 -3.75 -11.12
CA GLY A 266 2.60 -4.43 -10.05
C GLY A 266 1.44 -3.63 -9.46
N ARG A 267 0.48 -4.37 -8.91
CA ARG A 267 -0.81 -3.88 -8.41
C ARG A 267 -0.75 -2.65 -7.54
N GLU A 268 0.05 -2.71 -6.47
CA GLU A 268 0.07 -1.66 -5.46
C GLU A 268 0.64 -0.34 -6.00
N MET A 269 1.63 -0.39 -6.89
CA MET A 269 2.22 0.84 -7.46
C MET A 269 1.30 1.48 -8.48
N VAL A 270 0.67 0.69 -9.36
CA VAL A 270 -0.29 1.22 -10.34
C VAL A 270 -1.44 1.92 -9.62
N ARG A 271 -2.02 1.26 -8.61
CA ARG A 271 -3.09 1.83 -7.81
C ARG A 271 -2.65 3.07 -7.02
N PHE A 272 -1.44 3.04 -6.45
CA PHE A 272 -0.86 4.19 -5.76
C PHE A 272 -0.74 5.40 -6.70
N ARG A 273 -0.14 5.22 -7.88
CA ARG A 273 0.08 6.32 -8.85
C ARG A 273 -1.22 6.92 -9.36
N ILE A 274 -2.25 6.09 -9.60
CA ILE A 274 -3.56 6.61 -9.99
C ILE A 274 -4.17 7.47 -8.87
N ARG A 275 -4.16 6.99 -7.62
CA ARG A 275 -4.68 7.75 -6.47
C ARG A 275 -3.88 9.02 -6.19
N ASP A 276 -2.56 8.94 -6.29
CA ASP A 276 -1.65 10.07 -6.14
C ASP A 276 -1.97 11.17 -7.18
N TYR A 277 -2.17 10.78 -8.43
CA TYR A 277 -2.57 11.72 -9.48
C TYR A 277 -3.98 12.29 -9.26
N MET A 278 -4.94 11.51 -8.76
CA MET A 278 -6.26 12.04 -8.38
C MET A 278 -6.16 13.11 -7.29
N ASN A 279 -5.29 12.92 -6.29
CA ASN A 279 -5.03 13.93 -5.27
C ASN A 279 -4.37 15.18 -5.86
N HIS A 280 -3.45 15.01 -6.81
CA HIS A 280 -2.84 16.11 -7.56
C HIS A 280 -3.88 16.95 -8.33
N LEU A 281 -4.84 16.30 -8.99
CA LEU A 281 -5.97 16.98 -9.67
C LEU A 281 -6.80 17.80 -8.67
N ALA A 282 -7.15 17.22 -7.53
CA ALA A 282 -7.95 17.89 -6.50
C ALA A 282 -7.23 19.13 -5.93
N ALA A 283 -5.92 19.02 -5.65
CA ALA A 283 -5.12 20.15 -5.17
C ALA A 283 -5.04 21.29 -6.20
N THR A 284 -4.96 20.95 -7.49
CA THR A 284 -4.88 21.94 -8.58
C THR A 284 -6.22 22.65 -8.80
N SER A 285 -7.34 21.92 -8.68
CA SER A 285 -8.69 22.50 -8.78
C SER A 285 -8.97 23.54 -7.68
N ILE A 286 -8.48 23.32 -6.46
CA ILE A 286 -8.61 24.27 -5.34
C ILE A 286 -7.74 25.53 -5.55
N ALA A 287 -6.61 25.40 -6.25
CA ALA A 287 -5.68 26.50 -6.50
C ALA A 287 -6.12 27.45 -7.64
N THR A 288 -7.11 27.06 -8.45
CA THR A 288 -7.75 27.91 -9.46
C THR A 288 -9.20 28.21 -9.05
N PRO A 289 -9.47 29.27 -8.26
CA PRO A 289 -10.83 29.75 -8.08
C PRO A 289 -11.33 30.23 -9.46
N HIS A 290 -12.56 29.85 -9.80
CA HIS A 290 -13.26 30.24 -11.02
C HIS A 290 -12.94 31.68 -11.46
N ALA A 291 -12.33 31.80 -12.63
CA ALA A 291 -12.34 33.00 -13.45
C ALA A 291 -13.53 32.93 -14.42
#